data_AF-A0A401Q4G9-F1
#
_entry.id   AF-A0A401Q4G9-F1
#
_cell.length_a   1.000
_cell.length_b   1.000
_cell.length_c   1.000
_cell.angle_alpha   90.00
_cell.angle_beta   90.00
_cell.angle_gamma   90.00
#
_symmetry.space_group_name_H-M   'P 1'
#
loop_
_entity.id
_entity.type
_entity.pdbx_description
1 polymer ?
#
loop_
_entity_poly.entity_id
_entity_poly.type
_entity_poly.pdbx_seq_one_letter_code
_entity_poly.pdbx_strand_id
1 'polypeptide(L)'
;MDLGLGVLCELLQIWNQTSRGIVALIEWMLGEEEMKEDTVNENLGEYDILFDKGEFNLWAEKITFANLLRKHVSTLISQSPAPVDDESELCRLTTMAANQAQHVAWLLKGLPPAPEFSRTADHTRLSIQKVRLLNVAQLLRLFGLGAVIAGYF
;
A
#
# COMPACT_ATOMS: atom_id res chain seq x y z
N MET A 1 -16.58 0.03 6.20
CA MET A 1 -15.41 -0.50 5.48
C MET A 1 -15.11 -1.95 5.85
N ASP A 2 -14.93 -2.29 7.13
CA ASP A 2 -14.57 -3.65 7.58
C ASP A 2 -15.51 -4.75 7.04
N LEU A 3 -16.83 -4.57 7.19
CA LEU A 3 -17.84 -5.51 6.65
C LEU A 3 -17.74 -5.66 5.13
N GLY A 4 -17.55 -4.56 4.39
CA GLY A 4 -17.49 -4.60 2.93
C GLY A 4 -16.29 -5.38 2.40
N LEU A 5 -15.13 -5.24 3.06
CA LEU A 5 -13.93 -6.00 2.73
C LEU A 5 -14.08 -7.49 3.07
N GLY A 6 -14.75 -7.81 4.18
CA GLY A 6 -15.09 -9.19 4.55
C GLY A 6 -16.00 -9.84 3.51
N VAL A 7 -17.11 -9.18 3.14
CA VAL A 7 -18.05 -9.64 2.11
C VAL A 7 -17.35 -9.81 0.76
N LEU A 8 -16.46 -8.90 0.37
CA LEU A 8 -15.67 -9.06 -0.86
C LEU A 8 -14.82 -10.33 -0.84
N CYS A 9 -14.14 -10.62 0.27
CA CYS A 9 -13.35 -11.84 0.42
C CYS A 9 -14.22 -13.10 0.37
N GLU A 10 -15.39 -13.09 1.02
CA GLU A 10 -16.36 -14.19 0.95
C GLU A 10 -16.86 -14.40 -0.48
N LEU A 11 -17.18 -13.33 -1.21
CA LEU A 11 -17.60 -13.42 -2.61
C LEU A 11 -16.51 -14.01 -3.51
N LEU A 12 -15.24 -13.64 -3.30
CA LEU A 12 -14.12 -14.23 -4.04
C LEU A 12 -14.01 -15.74 -3.80
N GLN A 13 -14.27 -16.20 -2.57
CA GLN A 13 -14.33 -17.63 -2.26
C GLN A 13 -15.53 -18.31 -2.95
N ILE A 14 -16.72 -17.72 -2.86
CA ILE A 14 -17.96 -18.25 -3.47
C ILE A 14 -17.81 -18.38 -4.99
N TRP A 15 -17.15 -17.41 -5.63
CA TRP A 15 -16.91 -17.42 -7.08
C TRP A 15 -15.70 -18.24 -7.51
N ASN A 16 -15.01 -18.89 -6.58
CA ASN A 16 -13.77 -19.63 -6.85
C ASN A 16 -12.71 -18.76 -7.56
N GLN A 17 -12.63 -17.47 -7.18
CA GLN A 17 -11.68 -16.48 -7.71
C GLN A 17 -10.65 -16.07 -6.65
N THR A 18 -10.43 -16.87 -5.59
CA THR A 18 -9.56 -16.52 -4.47
C THR A 18 -8.15 -16.11 -4.89
N SER A 19 -7.47 -16.91 -5.72
CA SER A 19 -6.09 -16.62 -6.16
C SER A 19 -6.00 -15.29 -6.92
N ARG A 20 -6.89 -15.09 -7.91
CA ARG A 20 -6.95 -13.85 -8.69
C ARG A 20 -7.36 -12.65 -7.85
N GLY A 21 -8.26 -12.86 -6.90
CA GLY A 21 -8.69 -11.86 -5.94
C GLY A 21 -7.56 -11.41 -5.02
N ILE A 22 -6.74 -12.34 -4.52
CA ILE A 22 -5.56 -12.01 -3.71
C ILE A 22 -4.58 -11.14 -4.51
N VAL A 23 -4.25 -11.54 -5.75
CA VAL A 23 -3.37 -10.76 -6.64
C VAL A 23 -3.93 -9.35 -6.86
N ALA A 24 -5.20 -9.23 -7.24
CA ALA A 24 -5.86 -7.95 -7.47
C ALA A 24 -5.91 -7.06 -6.22
N LEU A 25 -6.15 -7.64 -5.04
CA LEU A 25 -6.20 -6.89 -3.78
C LEU A 25 -4.80 -6.40 -3.35
N ILE A 26 -3.75 -7.20 -3.59
CA ILE A 26 -2.36 -6.77 -3.35
C ILE A 26 -1.96 -5.68 -4.36
N GLU A 27 -2.35 -5.82 -5.62
CA GLU A 27 -2.12 -4.78 -6.64
C GLU A 27 -2.84 -3.47 -6.28
N TRP A 28 -4.08 -3.55 -5.81
CA TRP A 28 -4.82 -2.39 -5.31
C TRP A 28 -4.11 -1.73 -4.12
N MET A 29 -3.50 -2.53 -3.24
CA MET A 29 -2.68 -2.01 -2.13
C MET A 29 -1.41 -1.30 -2.60
N LEU A 30 -0.80 -1.70 -3.71
CA LEU A 30 0.35 -0.99 -4.30
C LEU A 30 -0.10 0.30 -4.99
N GLY A 31 -1.35 0.36 -5.41
CA GLY A 31 -1.94 1.53 -6.06
C GLY A 31 -1.49 1.68 -7.49
N GLU A 32 -2.30 2.36 -8.29
CA GLU A 32 -1.84 2.88 -9.57
C GLU A 32 -0.79 3.96 -9.28
N GLU A 33 0.34 3.90 -9.98
CA GLU A 33 1.50 4.78 -9.77
C GLU A 33 1.12 6.27 -9.66
N GLU A 34 0.86 6.75 -8.44
CA GLU A 34 0.92 8.17 -8.08
C GLU A 34 2.36 8.73 -8.22
N MET A 35 3.31 7.93 -8.73
CA MET A 35 4.67 8.35 -9.08
C MET A 35 4.76 9.14 -10.39
N LYS A 36 3.66 9.25 -11.17
CA LYS A 36 3.64 10.10 -12.37
C LYS A 36 3.57 11.60 -12.07
N GLU A 37 3.31 11.99 -10.82
CA GLU A 37 3.39 13.38 -10.39
C GLU A 37 4.77 13.79 -9.84
N ASP A 38 5.74 12.86 -9.77
CA ASP A 38 7.10 13.19 -9.34
C ASP A 38 7.94 13.85 -10.47
N THR A 39 7.35 14.11 -11.64
CA THR A 39 7.82 15.19 -12.52
C THR A 39 7.54 16.51 -11.82
N VAL A 40 8.48 16.90 -10.94
CA VAL A 40 8.88 18.27 -10.64
C VAL A 40 7.74 19.26 -10.92
N ASN A 41 6.84 19.41 -9.95
CA ASN A 41 5.97 20.57 -9.90
C ASN A 41 6.85 21.80 -9.59
N GLU A 42 7.59 22.24 -10.62
CA GLU A 42 8.34 23.50 -10.70
C GLU A 42 7.39 24.72 -10.66
N ASN A 43 6.09 24.50 -10.44
CA ASN A 43 5.06 25.51 -10.38
C ASN A 43 4.29 25.49 -9.05
N LEU A 44 4.98 25.22 -7.93
CA LEU A 44 4.50 25.52 -6.58
C LEU A 44 4.52 27.04 -6.31
N GLY A 45 3.77 27.75 -7.14
CA GLY A 45 3.32 29.11 -6.93
C GLY A 45 1.89 29.13 -6.42
N GLU A 46 1.56 28.38 -5.37
CA GLU A 46 0.51 28.77 -4.42
C GLU A 46 0.56 27.88 -3.17
N TYR A 47 0.96 28.49 -2.06
CA TYR A 47 0.89 27.94 -0.72
C TYR A 47 -0.57 27.93 -0.22
N ASP A 48 -1.49 27.27 -0.92
CA ASP A 48 -2.93 27.32 -0.60
C ASP A 48 -3.58 25.97 -0.24
N ILE A 49 -2.80 25.01 0.26
CA ILE A 49 -3.34 23.81 0.93
C ILE A 49 -2.64 23.60 2.26
N LEU A 50 -2.53 24.66 3.06
CA LEU A 50 -2.12 24.58 4.45
C LEU A 50 -3.40 24.71 5.30
N PHE A 51 -3.86 23.59 5.86
CA PHE A 51 -4.95 23.49 6.86
C PHE A 51 -6.38 23.32 6.35
N ASP A 52 -6.63 22.46 5.36
CA ASP A 52 -7.96 21.86 5.31
C ASP A 52 -8.06 20.78 6.40
N LYS A 53 -8.85 21.07 7.44
CA LYS A 53 -9.06 20.20 8.63
C LYS A 53 -9.66 18.83 8.23
N GLY A 54 -10.15 18.70 6.99
CA GLY A 54 -10.55 17.43 6.38
C GLY A 54 -9.39 16.48 6.06
N GLU A 55 -8.21 16.97 5.70
CA GLU A 55 -7.10 16.11 5.24
C GLU A 55 -6.48 15.25 6.34
N PHE A 56 -6.50 15.71 7.59
CA PHE A 56 -5.99 14.91 8.70
C PHE A 56 -6.84 13.66 8.96
N ASN A 57 -8.16 13.75 8.78
CA ASN A 57 -9.05 12.60 8.90
C ASN A 57 -8.87 11.64 7.71
N LEU A 58 -8.60 12.16 6.50
CA LEU A 58 -8.36 11.34 5.30
C LEU A 58 -7.08 10.50 5.43
N TRP A 59 -6.05 10.99 6.13
CA TRP A 59 -4.84 10.22 6.38
C TRP A 59 -5.10 8.97 7.24
N ALA A 60 -5.76 9.16 8.39
CA ALA A 60 -6.11 8.07 9.29
C ALA A 60 -7.03 7.06 8.59
N GLU A 61 -7.93 7.54 7.74
CA GLU A 61 -8.80 6.70 6.92
C GLU A 61 -8.00 5.85 5.91
N LYS A 62 -7.05 6.44 5.18
CA LYS A 62 -6.17 5.72 4.23
C LYS A 62 -5.34 4.63 4.92
N ILE A 63 -4.76 4.93 6.09
CA ILE A 63 -4.03 3.92 6.89
C ILE A 63 -4.98 2.83 7.39
N THR A 64 -6.15 3.22 7.91
CA THR A 64 -7.15 2.27 8.42
C THR A 64 -7.59 1.33 7.31
N PHE A 65 -7.88 1.86 6.12
CA PHE A 65 -8.22 1.07 4.95
C PHE A 65 -7.11 0.07 4.59
N ALA A 66 -5.85 0.52 4.48
CA ALA A 66 -4.72 -0.35 4.16
C ALA A 66 -4.55 -1.49 5.19
N ASN A 67 -4.77 -1.19 6.47
CA ASN A 67 -4.67 -2.18 7.55
C ASN A 67 -5.84 -3.18 7.55
N LEU A 68 -7.06 -2.71 7.29
CA LEU A 68 -8.24 -3.56 7.15
C LEU A 68 -8.12 -4.47 5.93
N LEU A 69 -7.66 -3.93 4.80
CA LEU A 69 -7.44 -4.71 3.59
C LEU A 69 -6.41 -5.82 3.84
N ARG A 70 -5.27 -5.50 4.48
CA ARG A 70 -4.29 -6.51 4.90
C ARG A 70 -4.92 -7.59 5.79
N LYS A 71 -5.69 -7.21 6.81
CA LYS A 71 -6.34 -8.14 7.75
C LYS A 71 -7.24 -9.14 7.00
N HIS A 72 -8.09 -8.66 6.10
CA HIS A 72 -9.01 -9.50 5.34
C HIS A 72 -8.30 -10.37 4.32
N VAL A 73 -7.33 -9.83 3.58
CA VAL A 73 -6.54 -10.62 2.62
C VAL A 73 -5.74 -11.69 3.34
N SER A 74 -5.13 -11.40 4.49
CA SER A 74 -4.42 -12.40 5.29
C SER A 74 -5.33 -13.54 5.75
N THR A 75 -6.58 -13.22 6.09
CA THR A 75 -7.59 -14.20 6.48
C THR A 75 -8.00 -15.06 5.28
N LEU A 76 -8.25 -14.42 4.13
CA LEU A 76 -8.56 -15.09 2.86
C LEU A 76 -7.46 -16.07 2.45
N ILE A 77 -6.19 -15.67 2.54
CA ILE A 77 -5.03 -16.53 2.26
C ILE A 77 -4.99 -17.73 3.21
N SER A 78 -5.17 -17.49 4.52
CA SER A 78 -5.09 -18.55 5.53
C SER A 78 -6.22 -19.57 5.41
N GLN A 79 -7.39 -19.15 4.93
CA GLN A 79 -8.57 -20.00 4.76
C GLN A 79 -8.60 -20.72 3.40
N SER A 80 -7.71 -20.37 2.47
CA SER A 80 -7.64 -21.00 1.16
C SER A 80 -6.53 -22.06 1.15
N PRO A 81 -6.87 -23.36 1.19
CA PRO A 81 -5.88 -24.44 1.11
C PRO A 81 -5.32 -24.65 -0.31
N ALA A 82 -5.85 -23.93 -1.30
CA ALA A 82 -5.38 -24.02 -2.67
C ALA A 82 -4.09 -23.21 -2.84
N PRO A 83 -3.05 -23.77 -3.48
CA PRO A 83 -1.87 -22.98 -3.85
C PRO A 83 -2.32 -21.82 -4.75
N VAL A 84 -1.73 -20.65 -4.53
CA VAL A 84 -1.93 -19.53 -5.46
C VAL A 84 -1.25 -19.94 -6.75
N ASP A 85 -2.06 -20.26 -7.76
CA ASP A 85 -1.64 -20.71 -9.09
C ASP A 85 -0.97 -19.60 -9.93
N ASP A 86 -0.57 -18.52 -9.27
CA ASP A 86 -0.18 -17.24 -9.87
C ASP A 86 1.18 -16.75 -9.34
N GLU A 87 2.12 -17.68 -9.21
CA GLU A 87 3.49 -17.41 -8.71
C GLU A 87 4.20 -16.32 -9.54
N SER A 88 3.97 -16.30 -10.85
CA SER A 88 4.48 -15.26 -11.75
C SER A 88 3.96 -13.87 -11.39
N GLU A 89 2.65 -13.74 -11.13
CA GLU A 89 2.06 -12.46 -10.73
C GLU A 89 2.52 -12.05 -9.32
N LEU A 90 2.65 -12.99 -8.38
CA LEU A 90 3.21 -12.69 -7.07
C LEU A 90 4.67 -12.22 -7.14
N CYS A 91 5.48 -12.79 -8.04
CA CYS A 91 6.84 -12.32 -8.33
C CYS A 91 6.84 -10.92 -8.96
N ARG A 92 5.93 -10.65 -9.90
CA ARG A 92 5.74 -9.33 -10.52
C ARG A 92 5.39 -8.28 -9.45
N LEU A 93 4.41 -8.59 -8.59
CA LEU A 93 3.99 -7.72 -7.49
C LEU A 93 5.12 -7.50 -6.48
N THR A 94 5.91 -8.52 -6.17
CA THR A 94 7.09 -8.39 -5.30
C THR A 94 8.11 -7.42 -5.88
N THR A 95 8.39 -7.53 -7.18
CA THR A 95 9.31 -6.64 -7.89
C THR A 95 8.79 -5.21 -7.90
N MET A 96 7.51 -5.01 -8.22
CA MET A 96 6.86 -3.70 -8.22
C MET A 96 6.92 -3.06 -6.83
N ALA A 97 6.57 -3.82 -5.79
CA ALA A 97 6.62 -3.35 -4.41
C ALA A 97 8.05 -3.02 -3.94
N ALA A 98 9.05 -3.80 -4.36
CA ALA A 98 10.45 -3.54 -4.02
C ALA A 98 10.94 -2.24 -4.65
N ASN A 99 10.63 -2.00 -5.93
CA ASN A 99 10.97 -0.76 -6.63
C ASN A 99 10.29 0.44 -5.96
N GLN A 100 9.00 0.32 -5.63
CA GLN A 100 8.28 1.38 -4.93
C GLN A 100 8.87 1.64 -3.53
N ALA A 101 9.21 0.60 -2.77
CA ALA A 101 9.80 0.73 -1.44
C ALA A 101 11.17 1.39 -1.48
N GLN A 102 12.02 1.04 -2.46
CA GLN A 102 13.29 1.71 -2.66
C GLN A 102 13.09 3.20 -2.94
N HIS A 103 12.16 3.56 -3.83
CA HIS A 103 11.88 4.94 -4.18
C HIS A 103 11.34 5.75 -2.99
N VAL A 104 10.34 5.21 -2.27
CA VAL A 104 9.77 5.85 -1.08
C VAL A 104 10.81 6.01 0.02
N ALA A 105 11.65 5.00 0.25
CA ALA A 105 12.73 5.08 1.23
C ALA A 105 13.77 6.15 0.86
N TRP A 106 14.08 6.31 -0.43
CA TRP A 106 14.96 7.36 -0.92
C TRP A 106 14.36 8.75 -0.69
N LEU A 107 13.09 8.96 -1.06
CA LEU A 107 12.39 10.23 -0.85
C LEU A 107 12.30 10.59 0.63
N LEU A 108 11.95 9.64 1.50
CA LEU A 108 11.89 9.85 2.95
C LEU A 108 13.25 10.28 3.54
N LYS A 109 14.36 9.73 3.04
CA LYS A 109 15.72 10.14 3.46
C LYS A 109 16.10 11.54 2.98
N GLY A 110 15.53 11.99 1.86
CA GLY A 110 15.75 13.33 1.31
C GLY A 110 14.96 14.43 2.02
N LEU A 111 13.96 14.07 2.83
CA LEU A 111 13.17 15.04 3.59
C LEU A 111 13.98 15.66 4.75
N PRO A 112 13.74 16.93 5.09
CA PRO A 112 14.41 17.58 6.21
C PRO A 112 14.08 16.85 7.52
N PRO A 113 15.01 16.83 8.50
CA PRO A 113 14.88 16.06 9.75
C PRO A 113 13.78 16.54 10.72
N ALA A 114 13.11 17.67 10.43
CA ALA A 114 12.01 18.20 11.22
C ALA A 114 10.65 18.21 10.48
N PRO A 115 10.22 17.11 9.83
CA PRO A 115 8.93 17.06 9.15
C PRO A 115 7.75 17.07 10.14
N GLU A 116 8.03 16.70 11.41
CA GLU A 116 7.08 16.66 12.52
C GLU A 116 6.48 18.03 12.85
N PHE A 117 7.25 19.11 12.61
CA PHE A 117 6.85 20.48 12.91
C PHE A 117 6.21 21.19 11.71
N SER A 118 6.48 20.75 10.48
CA SER A 118 5.93 21.36 9.26
C SER A 118 4.78 20.58 8.61
N ARG A 119 4.46 19.36 9.08
CA ARG A 119 3.36 18.52 8.55
C ARG A 119 3.26 18.59 7.02
N THR A 120 4.41 18.47 6.33
CA THR A 120 4.42 18.58 4.87
C THR A 120 3.55 17.49 4.28
N ALA A 121 2.70 17.86 3.32
CA ALA A 121 1.82 16.92 2.61
C ALA A 121 2.63 15.74 2.05
N ASP A 122 3.86 16.00 1.60
CA ASP A 122 4.81 14.99 1.13
C ASP A 122 5.19 13.94 2.18
N HIS A 123 5.50 14.36 3.41
CA HIS A 123 5.83 13.41 4.48
C HIS A 123 4.63 12.53 4.82
N THR A 124 3.42 13.11 4.84
CA THR A 124 2.18 12.37 5.09
C THR A 124 1.90 11.37 3.96
N ARG A 125 2.04 11.80 2.70
CA ARG A 125 1.89 10.95 1.50
C ARG A 125 2.86 9.77 1.53
N LEU A 126 4.15 10.02 1.75
CA LEU A 126 5.18 8.99 1.80
C LEU A 126 5.01 8.04 2.99
N SER A 127 4.53 8.55 4.13
CA SER A 127 4.20 7.71 5.30
C SER A 127 3.05 6.75 5.01
N ILE A 128 2.01 7.18 4.29
CA ILE A 128 0.92 6.29 3.85
C ILE A 128 1.46 5.21 2.92
N GLN A 129 2.26 5.59 1.93
CA GLN A 129 2.86 4.64 0.99
C GLN A 129 3.75 3.62 1.72
N LYS A 130 4.56 4.06 2.69
CA LYS A 130 5.34 3.17 3.56
C LYS A 130 4.46 2.15 4.28
N VAL A 131 3.35 2.57 4.90
CA VAL A 131 2.40 1.66 5.56
C VAL A 131 1.82 0.64 4.57
N ARG A 132 1.39 1.08 3.39
CA ARG A 132 0.86 0.20 2.34
C ARG A 132 1.89 -0.86 1.92
N LEU A 133 3.14 -0.44 1.68
CA LEU A 133 4.23 -1.32 1.28
C LEU A 133 4.61 -2.32 2.38
N LEU A 134 4.63 -1.91 3.65
CA LEU A 134 4.84 -2.82 4.78
C LEU A 134 3.71 -3.85 4.88
N ASN A 135 2.46 -3.45 4.66
CA ASN A 135 1.34 -4.38 4.64
C ASN A 135 1.43 -5.37 3.46
N VAL A 136 1.82 -4.91 2.27
CA VAL A 136 2.08 -5.77 1.11
C VAL A 136 3.22 -6.75 1.39
N ALA A 137 4.32 -6.29 1.99
CA ALA A 137 5.42 -7.15 2.39
C ALA A 137 4.98 -8.25 3.36
N GLN A 138 4.09 -7.93 4.30
CA GLN A 138 3.53 -8.91 5.23
C GLN A 138 2.65 -9.96 4.53
N LEU A 139 1.84 -9.55 3.54
CA LEU A 139 1.03 -10.48 2.75
C LEU A 139 1.91 -11.39 1.88
N LEU A 140 2.88 -10.82 1.17
CA LEU A 140 3.81 -11.56 0.33
C LEU A 140 4.67 -12.56 1.13
N ARG A 141 4.97 -12.26 2.39
CA ARG A 141 5.65 -13.19 3.31
C ARG A 141 4.89 -14.48 3.56
N LEU A 142 3.56 -14.47 3.47
CA LEU A 142 2.76 -15.70 3.58
C LEU A 142 3.03 -16.67 2.42
N PHE A 143 3.60 -16.18 1.33
CA PHE A 143 4.03 -16.95 0.16
C PHE A 143 5.56 -17.15 0.11
N GLY A 144 6.29 -16.81 1.18
CA GLY A 144 7.76 -16.84 1.20
C GLY A 144 8.44 -15.68 0.46
N LEU A 145 7.68 -14.68 0.00
CA LEU A 145 8.16 -13.50 -0.72
C LEU A 145 8.21 -12.26 0.19
N GLY A 146 8.61 -11.10 -0.33
CA GLY A 146 8.45 -9.81 0.35
C GLY A 146 9.50 -9.40 1.40
N ALA A 147 10.48 -10.25 1.73
CA ALA A 147 11.58 -9.89 2.64
C ALA A 147 12.40 -8.67 2.13
N VAL A 148 12.59 -8.57 0.81
CA VAL A 148 13.30 -7.46 0.17
C VAL A 148 12.62 -6.10 0.39
N ILE A 149 11.29 -6.07 0.43
CA ILE A 149 10.49 -4.83 0.57
C ILE A 149 10.67 -4.25 1.97
N ALA A 150 10.62 -5.11 2.99
CA ALA A 150 10.81 -4.71 4.39
C ALA A 150 12.22 -4.19 4.68
N GLY A 151 13.23 -4.61 3.90
CA GLY A 151 14.62 -4.16 4.06
C GLY A 151 14.87 -2.68 3.71
N TYR A 152 13.93 -2.02 3.03
CA TYR A 152 14.06 -0.60 2.66
C TYR A 152 13.62 0.37 3.77
N PHE A 153 12.93 -0.10 4.82
CA PHE A 153 12.24 0.72 5.80
C PHE A 153 12.62 0.45 7.25
#